data_AF-A0A0B1S292-F1
#
_entry.id   AF-A0A0B1S292-F1
#
_cell.length_a   1.000
_cell.length_b   1.000
_cell.length_c   1.000
_cell.angle_alpha   90.00
_cell.angle_beta   90.00
_cell.angle_gamma   90.00
#
_symmetry.space_group_name_H-M   'P 1'
#
loop_
_entity.id
_entity.type
_entity.pdbx_description
1 polymer ?
#
loop_
_entity_poly.entity_id
_entity_poly.type
_entity_poly.pdbx_seq_one_letter_code
_entity_poly.pdbx_strand_id
1 'polypeptide(L)'
;MPALYGLYSLEKHLASFYIGNYCYGEAFGEGIHHAVRRLEADLLPDAATLVDAIAPPDFVLNSALGVSTGTPYEEMMKEFRAHTNPKSEWWQDLRDFLKENSLTSKL
;
A
#
# COMPACT_ATOMS: atom_id res chain seq x y z
N MET A 1 -15.98 0.20 -14.16
CA MET A 1 -16.11 -0.07 -12.70
C MET A 1 -16.98 -1.27 -12.34
N PRO A 2 -18.29 -1.36 -12.67
CA PRO A 2 -19.13 -2.47 -12.20
C PRO A 2 -18.72 -3.84 -12.76
N ALA A 3 -18.30 -3.87 -14.03
CA ALA A 3 -17.82 -5.10 -14.68
C ALA A 3 -16.53 -5.66 -14.05
N LEU A 4 -15.56 -4.78 -13.73
CA LEU A 4 -14.32 -5.17 -13.06
C LEU A 4 -14.61 -5.74 -11.66
N TYR A 5 -15.47 -5.07 -10.88
CA TYR A 5 -15.90 -5.56 -9.57
C TYR A 5 -16.64 -6.90 -9.65
N GLY A 6 -17.52 -7.06 -10.62
CA GLY A 6 -18.24 -8.32 -10.86
C GLY A 6 -17.30 -9.47 -11.19
N LEU A 7 -16.37 -9.25 -12.11
CA LEU A 7 -15.37 -10.27 -12.49
C LEU A 7 -14.42 -10.60 -11.34
N TYR A 8 -13.96 -9.62 -10.57
CA TYR A 8 -13.13 -9.87 -9.39
C TYR A 8 -13.88 -10.64 -8.29
N SER A 9 -15.17 -10.38 -8.14
CA SER A 9 -16.02 -11.17 -7.23
C SER A 9 -16.17 -12.61 -7.71
N LEU A 10 -16.33 -12.83 -9.01
CA LEU A 10 -16.36 -14.17 -9.60
C LEU A 10 -15.02 -14.89 -9.44
N GLU A 11 -13.91 -14.20 -9.65
CA GLU A 11 -12.55 -14.72 -9.46
C GLU A 11 -12.33 -15.22 -8.03
N LYS A 12 -12.76 -14.47 -7.01
CA LYS A 12 -12.68 -14.88 -5.60
C LYS A 12 -13.46 -16.17 -5.30
N HIS A 13 -14.55 -16.40 -6.01
CA HIS A 13 -15.41 -17.56 -5.83
C HIS A 13 -15.22 -18.62 -6.92
N LEU A 14 -14.14 -18.53 -7.71
CA LEU A 14 -13.89 -19.39 -8.86
C LEU A 14 -13.88 -20.89 -8.48
N ALA A 15 -13.34 -21.22 -7.31
CA ALA A 15 -13.35 -22.59 -6.78
C ALA A 15 -14.78 -23.15 -6.61
N SER A 16 -15.74 -22.33 -6.19
CA SER A 16 -17.14 -22.75 -6.03
C SER A 16 -17.79 -23.12 -7.37
N PHE A 17 -17.41 -22.43 -8.46
CA PHE A 17 -17.89 -22.76 -9.80
C PHE A 17 -17.34 -24.11 -10.30
N TYR A 18 -16.08 -24.41 -10.00
CA TYR A 18 -15.48 -25.71 -10.34
C TYR A 18 -16.04 -26.84 -9.48
N ILE A 19 -16.15 -26.66 -8.16
CA ILE A 19 -16.73 -27.66 -7.25
C ILE A 19 -18.20 -27.95 -7.62
N GLY A 20 -18.94 -26.90 -7.97
CA GLY A 20 -20.33 -27.00 -8.40
C GLY A 20 -20.52 -27.57 -9.80
N ASN A 21 -19.44 -27.95 -10.50
CA ASN A 21 -19.48 -28.44 -11.88
C ASN A 21 -20.14 -27.44 -12.87
N TYR A 22 -20.09 -26.14 -12.58
CA TYR A 22 -20.58 -25.09 -13.48
C TYR A 22 -19.55 -24.73 -14.56
N CYS A 23 -18.27 -25.00 -14.30
CA CYS A 23 -17.16 -24.71 -15.20
C CYS A 23 -16.18 -25.90 -15.22
N TYR A 24 -15.50 -26.08 -16.36
CA TYR A 24 -14.57 -27.18 -16.58
C TYR A 24 -13.34 -26.70 -17.35
N GLY A 25 -12.19 -27.32 -17.10
CA GLY A 25 -10.92 -26.96 -17.74
C GLY A 25 -10.40 -25.58 -17.31
N GLU A 26 -9.30 -25.15 -17.91
CA GLU A 26 -8.61 -23.90 -17.53
C GLU A 26 -9.19 -22.64 -18.19
N ALA A 27 -9.81 -22.79 -19.37
CA ALA A 27 -10.23 -21.67 -20.21
C ALA A 27 -11.15 -20.66 -19.52
N PHE A 28 -12.03 -21.11 -18.62
CA PHE A 28 -12.92 -20.23 -17.88
C PHE A 28 -12.16 -19.35 -16.88
N GLY A 29 -11.25 -19.95 -16.11
CA GLY A 29 -10.41 -19.22 -15.16
C GLY A 29 -9.47 -18.26 -15.87
N GLU A 30 -8.79 -18.73 -16.91
CA GLU A 30 -7.90 -17.91 -17.73
C GLU A 30 -8.64 -16.74 -18.38
N GLY A 31 -9.85 -16.98 -18.91
CA GLY A 31 -10.70 -15.94 -19.50
C GLY A 31 -11.07 -14.86 -18.49
N ILE A 32 -11.38 -15.23 -17.24
CA ILE A 32 -11.65 -14.26 -16.17
C ILE A 32 -10.39 -13.44 -15.87
N HIS A 33 -9.24 -14.08 -15.65
CA HIS A 33 -8.00 -13.36 -15.35
C HIS A 33 -7.62 -12.41 -16.49
N HIS A 34 -7.72 -12.84 -17.74
CA HIS A 34 -7.44 -12.00 -18.90
C HIS A 34 -8.42 -10.81 -19.00
N ALA A 35 -9.71 -11.04 -18.74
CA ALA A 35 -10.71 -9.97 -18.75
C ALA A 35 -10.48 -8.95 -17.63
N VAL A 36 -10.12 -9.40 -16.42
CA VAL A 36 -9.76 -8.53 -15.29
C VAL A 36 -8.55 -7.67 -15.66
N ARG A 37 -7.46 -8.28 -16.13
CA ARG A 37 -6.24 -7.55 -16.53
C ARG A 37 -6.49 -6.51 -17.62
N ARG A 38 -7.32 -6.83 -18.61
CA ARG A 38 -7.71 -5.88 -19.66
C ARG A 38 -8.47 -4.69 -19.07
N LEU A 39 -9.45 -4.95 -18.21
CA LEU A 39 -10.24 -3.88 -17.59
C LEU A 39 -9.44 -3.04 -16.60
N GLU A 40 -8.44 -3.61 -15.92
CA GLU A 40 -7.48 -2.87 -15.10
C GLU A 40 -6.64 -1.93 -15.96
N ALA A 41 -6.15 -2.41 -17.11
CA ALA A 41 -5.38 -1.59 -18.05
C ALA A 41 -6.22 -0.45 -18.64
N ASP A 42 -7.49 -0.72 -18.96
CA ASP A 42 -8.44 0.30 -19.45
C ASP A 42 -8.75 1.35 -18.37
N LEU A 43 -8.75 0.95 -17.09
CA LEU A 43 -9.05 1.84 -15.96
C LEU A 43 -7.84 2.67 -15.51
N LEU A 44 -6.62 2.15 -15.70
CA LEU A 44 -5.39 2.74 -15.18
C LEU A 44 -5.22 4.25 -15.47
N PRO A 45 -5.52 4.77 -16.68
CA PRO A 45 -5.37 6.20 -16.97
C PRO A 45 -6.26 7.11 -16.13
N ASP A 46 -7.46 6.63 -15.78
CA ASP A 46 -8.49 7.40 -15.05
C ASP A 46 -8.48 7.10 -13.54
N ALA A 47 -7.62 6.18 -13.08
CA ALA A 47 -7.63 5.69 -11.71
C ALA A 47 -7.40 6.81 -10.69
N ALA A 48 -6.43 7.69 -10.92
CA ALA A 48 -6.16 8.83 -10.04
C ALA A 48 -7.34 9.80 -9.99
N THR A 49 -7.91 10.17 -11.14
CA THR A 49 -9.05 11.08 -11.23
C THR A 49 -10.30 10.53 -10.53
N LEU A 50 -10.51 9.22 -10.59
CA LEU A 50 -11.62 8.60 -9.89
C LEU A 50 -11.43 8.63 -8.36
N VAL A 51 -10.20 8.39 -7.90
CA VAL A 51 -9.87 8.51 -6.47
C VAL A 51 -10.06 9.95 -6.01
N ASP A 52 -9.59 10.93 -6.79
CA ASP A 52 -9.75 12.36 -6.50
C ASP A 52 -11.23 12.77 -6.43
N ALA A 53 -12.10 12.19 -7.27
CA ALA A 53 -13.53 12.49 -7.27
C ALA A 53 -14.26 12.09 -5.97
N ILE A 54 -13.70 11.15 -5.20
CA ILE A 54 -14.26 10.69 -3.91
C ILE A 54 -13.37 11.08 -2.73
N ALA A 55 -12.22 11.71 -2.96
CA ALA A 55 -11.26 12.03 -1.93
C ALA A 55 -11.85 13.05 -0.96
N PRO A 56 -11.84 12.76 0.35
CA PRO A 56 -12.21 13.76 1.34
C PRO A 56 -11.11 14.84 1.43
N PRO A 57 -11.39 16.02 2.01
CA PRO A 57 -10.37 17.04 2.22
C PRO A 57 -9.16 16.50 2.99
N ASP A 58 -7.96 17.02 2.73
CA ASP A 58 -6.69 16.52 3.30
C ASP A 58 -6.69 16.45 4.84
N PHE A 59 -7.39 17.36 5.53
CA PHE A 59 -7.50 17.32 6.99
C PHE A 59 -8.31 16.13 7.52
N VAL A 60 -9.24 15.61 6.71
CA VAL A 60 -10.02 14.40 7.02
C VAL A 60 -9.20 13.16 6.68
N LEU A 61 -8.50 13.20 5.53
CA LEU A 61 -7.65 12.09 5.09
C LEU A 61 -6.44 11.88 6.03
N ASN A 62 -5.90 12.97 6.57
CA ASN A 62 -4.80 13.01 7.54
C ASN A 62 -3.63 12.07 7.16
N SER A 63 -3.25 12.10 5.89
CA SER A 63 -2.24 11.22 5.31
C SER A 63 -1.21 12.03 4.54
N ALA A 64 0.04 12.01 5.00
CA ALA A 64 1.15 12.66 4.31
C ALA A 64 1.41 12.08 2.90
N LEU A 65 1.11 10.79 2.68
CA LEU A 65 1.27 10.14 1.38
C LEU A 65 0.11 10.44 0.42
N GLY A 66 -1.08 10.71 0.96
CA GLY A 66 -2.29 11.01 0.19
C GLY A 66 -2.54 12.49 -0.01
N VAL A 67 -1.53 13.34 0.19
CA VAL A 67 -1.67 14.80 0.11
C VAL A 67 -2.06 15.25 -1.31
N SER A 68 -3.06 16.14 -1.42
CA SER A 68 -3.57 16.62 -2.70
C SER A 68 -2.55 17.45 -3.51
N THR A 69 -1.50 17.98 -2.88
CA THR A 69 -0.45 18.78 -3.51
C THR A 69 0.46 17.98 -4.44
N GLY A 70 0.43 16.65 -4.36
CA GLY A 70 1.30 15.77 -5.14
C GLY A 70 2.76 15.77 -4.68
N THR A 71 3.05 16.28 -3.48
CA THR A 71 4.40 16.32 -2.87
C THR A 71 4.52 15.45 -1.60
N PRO A 72 4.25 14.13 -1.69
CA PRO A 72 4.14 13.27 -0.51
C PRO A 72 5.43 13.19 0.32
N TYR A 73 6.60 13.29 -0.32
CA TYR A 73 7.88 13.26 0.40
C TYR A 73 8.15 14.51 1.22
N GLU A 74 7.73 15.68 0.74
CA GLU A 74 7.89 16.94 1.47
C GLU A 74 6.97 16.97 2.68
N GLU A 75 5.71 16.57 2.51
CA GLU A 75 4.74 16.50 3.61
C GLU A 75 5.15 15.44 4.63
N MET A 76 5.64 14.27 4.19
CA MET A 76 6.16 13.25 5.11
C MET A 76 7.39 13.74 5.89
N MET A 77 8.30 14.47 5.24
CA MET A 77 9.45 15.05 5.93
C MET A 77 9.06 16.15 6.92
N LYS A 78 8.04 16.95 6.58
CA LYS A 78 7.47 17.96 7.48
C LYS A 78 6.84 17.30 8.70
N GLU A 79 6.03 16.26 8.50
CA GLU A 79 5.44 15.47 9.59
C GLU A 79 6.52 14.84 10.47
N PHE A 80 7.54 14.21 9.87
CA PHE A 80 8.64 13.62 10.60
C PHE A 80 9.43 14.64 11.45
N ARG A 81 9.63 15.86 10.94
CA ARG A 81 10.31 16.94 11.68
C ARG A 81 9.42 17.57 12.76
N ALA A 82 8.11 17.66 12.52
CA ALA A 82 7.15 18.18 13.49
C ALA A 82 7.08 17.29 14.74
N HIS A 83 7.22 15.98 14.56
CA HIS A 83 7.30 15.03 15.66
C HIS A 83 8.73 15.02 16.22
N THR A 84 8.93 15.71 17.34
CA THR A 84 10.19 15.63 18.08
C THR A 84 10.34 14.20 18.59
N ASN A 85 11.37 13.49 18.16
CA ASN A 85 11.73 12.21 18.77
C ASN A 85 12.66 12.52 19.95
N PRO A 86 12.16 12.57 21.19
CA PRO A 86 13.00 12.90 22.32
C PRO A 86 14.11 11.86 22.43
N LYS A 87 15.27 12.32 22.88
CA LYS A 87 16.40 11.44 23.13
C LYS A 87 15.96 10.38 24.13
N SER A 88 16.15 9.11 23.79
CA SER A 88 15.77 7.99 24.65
C SER A 88 16.56 8.04 25.96
N GLU A 89 15.91 7.63 27.05
CA GLU A 89 16.51 7.62 28.39
C GLU A 89 17.79 6.77 28.45
N TRP A 90 17.78 5.63 27.74
CA TRP A 90 18.90 4.69 27.65
C TRP A 90 20.08 5.15 26.79
N TRP A 91 20.01 6.32 26.13
CA TRP A 91 21.11 6.79 25.28
C TRP A 91 22.45 6.87 26.04
N GLN A 92 22.39 7.24 27.32
CA GLN A 92 23.59 7.35 28.15
C GLN A 92 24.23 5.98 28.37
N ASP A 93 23.42 4.97 28.66
CA ASP A 93 23.88 3.59 28.84
C ASP A 93 24.52 3.04 27.55
N LEU A 94 23.89 3.30 26.40
CA LEU A 94 24.46 2.91 25.10
C LEU A 94 25.81 3.61 24.85
N ARG A 95 25.90 4.91 25.13
CA ARG A 95 27.15 5.68 24.98
C ARG A 95 28.26 5.09 25.84
N ASP A 96 27.96 4.74 27.08
CA ASP A 96 28.97 4.26 28.04
C ASP A 96 29.40 2.83 27.69
N PHE A 97 28.47 1.96 27.30
CA PHE A 97 28.75 0.63 26.75
C PHE A 97 29.67 0.69 25.51
N LEU A 98 29.42 1.60 24.57
CA LEU A 98 30.24 1.72 23.36
C LEU A 98 31.65 2.21 23.66
N LYS A 99 31.82 3.14 24.62
CA LYS A 99 33.13 3.61 25.06
C LYS A 99 33.96 2.50 25.68
N GLU A 100 33.38 1.74 26.61
CA GLU A 100 34.05 0.61 27.26
C GLU A 100 34.50 -0.44 26.23
N ASN A 101 33.65 -0.77 25.26
CA ASN A 101 33.98 -1.75 24.23
C ASN A 101 35.00 -1.26 23.19
N SER A 102 35.07 0.04 22.94
CA SER A 102 36.11 0.61 22.07
C SER A 102 37.52 0.52 22.67
N LEU A 103 37.62 0.46 24.01
CA LEU A 103 38.90 0.35 24.72
C LEU A 103 39.38 -1.10 24.80
N THR A 104 38.44 -2.06 24.84
CA THR A 104 38.73 -3.50 24.84
C THR A 104 38.99 -4.06 23.44
N SER A 105 38.47 -3.42 22.39
CA SER A 105 38.78 -3.75 21.00
C SER A 105 40.07 -3.08 20.54
N LYS A 106 41.22 -3.52 21.08
CA LYS A 106 42.53 -3.32 20.48
C LYS A 106 43.01 -4.66 19.92
N LEU A 107 42.79 -4.85 18.62
CA LEU A 107 43.70 -5.65 17.78
C LEU A 107 45.00 -4.87 17.59
#